data_AF-A0A1A5D457-F1
#
_entry.id   AF-A0A1A5D457-F1
#
_cell.length_a   1.000
_cell.length_b   1.000
_cell.length_c   1.000
_cell.angle_alpha   90.00
_cell.angle_beta   90.00
_cell.angle_gamma   90.00
#
_symmetry.space_group_name_H-M   'P 1'
#
loop_
_entity.id
_entity.type
_entity.pdbx_description
1 polymer ?
#
loop_
_entity_poly.entity_id
_entity_poly.type
_entity_poly.pdbx_seq_one_letter_code
_entity_poly.pdbx_strand_id
1 'polypeptide(L)'
;MQEPFRIREFKPLPESSQAFSEVLYIDTLAPSTQLLDTALQRLRALGGVLDLLEEHPAASASQWDLARWSATLRMLHADTQALLEAAHQRTHEERPE
;
A
#
# COMPACT_ATOMS: atom_id res chain seq x y z
N MET A 1 18.29 -27.81 -10.16
CA MET A 1 17.16 -27.13 -10.84
C MET A 1 17.46 -25.65 -10.82
N GLN A 2 17.66 -25.04 -11.99
CA GLN A 2 17.67 -23.58 -12.10
C GLN A 2 16.20 -23.14 -12.11
N GLU A 3 15.80 -22.27 -11.18
CA GLU A 3 14.50 -21.61 -11.31
C GLU A 3 14.49 -20.83 -12.63
N PRO A 4 13.45 -20.96 -13.46
CA PRO A 4 13.35 -20.14 -14.66
C PRO A 4 13.38 -18.68 -14.24
N PHE A 5 14.20 -17.87 -14.92
CA PHE A 5 14.19 -16.41 -14.78
C PHE A 5 12.79 -15.92 -15.10
N ARG A 6 11.93 -15.75 -14.10
CA ARG A 6 10.68 -15.01 -14.26
C ARG A 6 11.06 -13.55 -14.32
N ILE A 7 10.76 -12.92 -15.45
CA ILE A 7 10.76 -11.46 -15.55
C ILE A 7 9.74 -10.99 -14.52
N ARG A 8 10.22 -10.33 -13.45
CA ARG A 8 9.34 -9.71 -12.47
C ARG A 8 8.74 -8.46 -13.11
N GLU A 9 7.43 -8.41 -13.19
CA GLU A 9 6.73 -7.22 -13.62
C GLU A 9 6.47 -6.35 -12.39
N PHE A 10 7.17 -5.22 -12.32
CA PHE A 10 7.02 -4.25 -11.26
C PHE A 10 6.18 -3.08 -11.77
N LYS A 11 5.04 -2.84 -11.13
CA LYS A 11 4.18 -1.70 -11.43
C LYS A 11 4.47 -0.59 -10.41
N PRO A 12 4.66 0.66 -10.85
CA PRO A 12 4.80 1.77 -9.91
C PRO A 12 3.50 1.95 -9.12
N LEU A 13 3.64 2.26 -7.84
CA LEU A 13 2.53 2.75 -7.01
C LEU A 13 2.03 4.10 -7.57
N PRO A 14 0.74 4.43 -7.37
CA PRO A 14 0.16 5.69 -7.86
C PRO A 14 0.90 6.90 -7.29
N GLU A 15 0.84 8.05 -7.96
CA GLU A 15 1.55 9.26 -7.49
C GLU A 15 1.14 9.69 -6.07
N SER A 16 -0.11 9.46 -5.68
CA SER A 16 -0.61 9.72 -4.33
C SER A 16 0.07 8.90 -3.23
N SER A 17 0.74 7.82 -3.61
CA SER A 17 1.55 6.94 -2.76
C SER A 17 3.03 7.34 -2.68
N GLN A 18 3.48 8.30 -3.49
CA GLN A 18 4.88 8.67 -3.56
C GLN A 18 5.15 9.88 -2.64
N ALA A 19 5.84 9.65 -1.52
CA ALA A 19 6.19 10.73 -0.58
C ALA A 19 7.28 11.68 -1.11
N PHE A 20 8.13 11.19 -2.00
CA PHE A 20 9.33 11.88 -2.48
C PHE A 20 9.52 11.64 -3.99
N SER A 21 10.62 12.14 -4.55
CA SER A 21 10.99 11.93 -5.96
C SER A 21 11.32 10.48 -6.31
N GLU A 22 11.46 9.60 -5.32
CA GLU A 22 11.67 8.16 -5.53
C GLU A 22 10.34 7.44 -5.77
N VAL A 23 10.34 6.49 -6.69
CA VAL A 23 9.15 5.72 -7.08
C VAL A 23 9.16 4.37 -6.39
N LEU A 24 8.14 4.10 -5.59
CA LEU A 24 7.86 2.78 -5.03
C LEU A 24 7.12 1.90 -6.05
N TYR A 25 7.37 0.59 -6.00
CA TYR A 25 6.81 -0.41 -6.92
C TYR A 25 6.15 -1.56 -6.17
N ILE A 26 5.14 -2.18 -6.80
CA ILE A 26 4.53 -3.46 -6.41
C ILE A 26 4.95 -4.53 -7.42
N ASP A 27 5.33 -5.71 -6.92
CA ASP A 27 5.49 -6.93 -7.73
C ASP A 27 4.10 -7.50 -8.04
N THR A 28 3.52 -7.17 -9.19
CA THR A 28 2.15 -7.57 -9.53
C THR A 28 2.04 -9.06 -9.87
N LEU A 29 3.17 -9.75 -10.06
CA LEU A 29 3.22 -11.20 -10.31
C LEU A 29 3.35 -12.02 -9.02
N ALA A 30 3.43 -11.37 -7.85
CA ALA A 30 3.35 -12.06 -6.58
C ALA A 30 2.00 -12.79 -6.45
N PRO A 31 1.95 -13.94 -5.73
CA PRO A 31 0.70 -14.65 -5.51
C PRO A 31 -0.39 -13.76 -4.92
N SER A 32 -1.64 -13.95 -5.36
CA SER A 32 -2.78 -13.13 -4.89
C SER A 32 -2.89 -13.08 -3.37
N THR A 33 -2.62 -14.19 -2.69
CA THR A 33 -2.59 -14.30 -1.23
C THR A 33 -1.52 -13.43 -0.58
N GLN A 34 -0.32 -13.36 -1.16
CA GLN A 34 0.77 -12.53 -0.63
C GLN A 34 0.50 -11.04 -0.83
N LEU A 35 -0.08 -10.66 -1.98
CA LEU A 35 -0.52 -9.29 -2.25
C LEU A 35 -1.60 -8.87 -1.25
N LEU A 36 -2.60 -9.74 -1.01
CA LEU A 36 -3.66 -9.50 -0.04
C LEU A 36 -3.13 -9.40 1.40
N ASP A 37 -2.25 -10.31 1.82
CA ASP A 37 -1.64 -10.27 3.16
C ASP A 37 -0.88 -8.97 3.38
N THR A 38 -0.13 -8.51 2.35
CA THR A 38 0.59 -7.24 2.40
C THR A 38 -0.40 -6.06 2.49
N ALA A 39 -1.48 -6.08 1.72
CA ALA A 39 -2.53 -5.07 1.81
C ALA A 39 -3.15 -5.01 3.21
N LEU A 40 -3.46 -6.16 3.81
CA LEU A 40 -4.02 -6.25 5.16
C LEU A 40 -3.02 -5.75 6.23
N GLN A 41 -1.72 -6.00 6.06
CA GLN A 41 -0.70 -5.42 6.93
C GLN A 41 -0.66 -3.89 6.82
N ARG A 42 -0.76 -3.32 5.61
CA ARG A 42 -0.81 -1.86 5.41
C ARG A 42 -2.09 -1.25 5.96
N LEU A 43 -3.23 -1.91 5.80
CA LEU A 43 -4.49 -1.48 6.40
C LEU A 43 -4.44 -1.48 7.93
N ARG A 44 -3.83 -2.50 8.55
CA ARG A 44 -3.61 -2.52 10.02
C ARG A 44 -2.69 -1.38 10.47
N ALA A 45 -1.64 -1.08 9.71
CA ALA A 45 -0.76 0.05 10.01
C ALA A 45 -1.51 1.39 9.91
N LEU A 46 -2.36 1.55 8.89
CA LEU A 46 -3.24 2.72 8.75
C LEU A 46 -4.17 2.86 9.96
N GLY A 47 -4.82 1.77 10.37
CA GLY A 47 -5.65 1.72 11.58
C GLY A 47 -4.88 2.16 12.83
N GLY A 48 -3.69 1.60 13.06
CA GLY A 48 -2.86 2.00 14.20
C GLY A 48 -2.43 3.46 14.18
N VAL A 49 -2.22 4.07 13.00
CA VAL A 49 -1.98 5.52 12.90
C VAL A 49 -3.23 6.32 13.26
N LEU A 50 -4.42 5.88 12.85
CA LEU A 50 -5.68 6.53 13.23
C LEU A 50 -5.92 6.44 14.74
N ASP A 51 -5.70 5.28 15.34
CA ASP A 51 -5.82 5.09 16.79
C ASP A 51 -4.92 6.06 17.56
N LEU A 52 -3.66 6.23 17.12
CA LEU A 52 -2.72 7.20 17.72
C LEU A 52 -3.20 8.66 17.58
N LEU A 53 -3.84 9.00 16.46
CA LEU A 53 -4.41 10.34 16.26
C LEU A 53 -5.66 10.58 17.11
N GLU A 54 -6.43 9.54 17.39
CA GLU A 54 -7.57 9.60 18.31
C GLU A 54 -7.11 9.79 19.77
N GLU A 55 -6.06 9.07 20.19
CA GLU A 55 -5.46 9.20 21.52
C GLU A 55 -4.75 10.55 21.74
N HIS A 56 -4.33 11.21 20.66
CA HIS A 56 -3.66 12.51 20.67
C HIS A 56 -4.47 13.54 19.89
N PRO A 57 -5.57 14.06 20.46
CA PRO A 57 -6.51 14.89 19.73
C PRO A 57 -5.81 16.10 19.10
N ALA A 58 -6.09 16.29 17.81
CA ALA A 58 -5.58 17.34 16.92
C ALA A 58 -5.68 18.78 17.45
N ALA A 59 -6.37 19.02 18.58
CA ALA A 59 -6.53 20.33 19.21
C ALA A 59 -5.20 21.00 19.61
N SER A 60 -4.12 20.24 19.80
CA SER A 60 -2.77 20.75 20.06
C SER A 60 -1.82 20.66 18.86
N ALA A 61 -2.27 20.10 17.73
CA ALA A 61 -1.46 19.90 16.55
C ALA A 61 -1.30 21.18 15.74
N SER A 62 -0.09 21.47 15.27
CA SER A 62 0.12 22.59 14.35
C SER A 62 -0.54 22.28 13.00
N GLN A 63 -0.83 23.33 12.20
CA GLN A 63 -1.28 23.13 10.80
C GLN A 63 -0.30 22.29 9.98
N TRP A 64 1.00 22.38 10.30
CA TRP A 64 2.04 21.58 9.66
C TRP A 64 1.97 20.10 10.05
N ASP A 65 1.60 19.79 11.30
CA ASP A 65 1.38 18.41 11.75
C ASP A 65 0.13 17.82 11.09
N LEU A 66 -0.96 18.59 11.02
CA LEU A 66 -2.18 18.17 10.32
C LEU A 66 -1.91 17.90 8.84
N ALA A 67 -1.18 18.78 8.16
CA ALA A 67 -0.82 18.58 6.76
C ALA A 67 0.03 17.33 6.56
N ARG A 68 1.01 17.09 7.45
CA ARG A 68 1.86 15.90 7.41
C ARG A 68 1.08 14.62 7.64
N TRP A 69 0.25 14.57 8.68
CA TRP A 69 -0.59 13.41 8.96
C TRP A 69 -1.55 13.12 7.81
N SER A 70 -2.18 14.17 7.26
CA SER A 70 -3.07 14.05 6.11
C SER A 70 -2.35 13.49 4.87
N ALA A 71 -1.11 13.92 4.62
CA ALA A 71 -0.30 13.37 3.54
C ALA A 71 0.06 11.90 3.78
N THR A 72 0.53 11.56 4.98
CA THR A 72 0.87 10.17 5.35
C THR A 72 -0.33 9.23 5.24
N LEU A 73 -1.50 9.66 5.71
CA LEU A 73 -2.74 8.86 5.64
C LEU A 73 -3.16 8.64 4.19
N ARG A 74 -3.13 9.68 3.34
CA ARG A 74 -3.44 9.54 1.90
C ARG A 74 -2.48 8.57 1.20
N MET A 75 -1.20 8.65 1.52
CA MET A 75 -0.17 7.77 0.98
C MET A 75 -0.42 6.31 1.36
N LEU A 76 -0.57 6.02 2.65
CA LEU A 76 -0.84 4.65 3.15
C LEU A 76 -2.15 4.07 2.61
N HIS A 77 -3.17 4.92 2.45
CA HIS A 77 -4.43 4.53 1.84
C HIS A 77 -4.25 4.15 0.37
N ALA A 78 -3.58 5.00 -0.41
CA ALA A 78 -3.30 4.74 -1.82
C ALA A 78 -2.46 3.46 -2.04
N ASP A 79 -1.46 3.21 -1.17
CA ASP A 79 -0.67 1.98 -1.18
C ASP A 79 -1.55 0.74 -0.98
N THR A 80 -2.40 0.81 0.04
CA THR A 80 -3.30 -0.28 0.40
C THR A 80 -4.29 -0.58 -0.72
N GLN A 81 -4.85 0.46 -1.35
CA GLN A 81 -5.75 0.31 -2.49
C GLN A 81 -5.05 -0.35 -3.68
N ALA A 82 -3.86 0.11 -4.05
CA ALA A 82 -3.11 -0.46 -5.17
C ALA A 82 -2.77 -1.95 -4.94
N LEU A 83 -2.43 -2.34 -3.71
CA LEU A 83 -2.19 -3.75 -3.36
C LEU A 83 -3.46 -4.60 -3.41
N LEU A 84 -4.60 -4.07 -2.95
CA LEU A 84 -5.89 -4.77 -3.02
C LEU A 84 -6.33 -4.97 -4.48
N GLU A 85 -6.18 -3.95 -5.32
CA GLU A 85 -6.48 -4.03 -6.75
C GLU A 85 -5.57 -5.06 -7.44
N ALA A 86 -4.27 -5.05 -7.14
CA ALA A 86 -3.33 -6.03 -7.67
C ALA A 86 -3.68 -7.45 -7.21
N ALA A 87 -4.01 -7.65 -5.93
CA ALA A 87 -4.44 -8.95 -5.40
C ALA A 87 -5.71 -9.45 -6.07
N HIS A 88 -6.69 -8.55 -6.29
CA HIS A 88 -7.94 -8.87 -6.95
C HIS A 88 -7.70 -9.30 -8.41
N GLN A 89 -6.93 -8.51 -9.15
CA GLN A 89 -6.57 -8.81 -10.53
C GLN A 89 -5.84 -10.16 -10.63
N ARG A 90 -4.85 -10.38 -9.77
CA ARG A 90 -4.08 -11.63 -9.69
C ARG A 90 -4.97 -12.84 -9.37
N THR A 91 -5.98 -12.66 -8.53
CA THR A 91 -6.94 -13.75 -8.20
C THR A 91 -7.70 -14.23 -9.44
N HIS A 92 -8.04 -13.33 -10.37
CA HIS A 92 -8.69 -13.71 -11.63
C HIS A 92 -7.73 -14.43 -12.57
N GLU A 93 -6.46 -14.00 -12.62
CA GLU A 93 -5.43 -14.64 -13.44
C GLU A 93 -4.98 -16.01 -12.91
N GLU A 94 -5.11 -16.25 -11.61
CA GLU A 94 -4.76 -17.51 -10.96
C GLU A 94 -5.87 -18.56 -11.01
N ARG A 95 -7.10 -18.18 -11.37
CA ARG A 95 -8.17 -19.16 -11.59
C ARG A 95 -7.92 -19.91 -12.91
N PRO A 96 -7.84 -21.24 -12.88
CA PRO A 96 -7.91 -22.01 -14.11
C PRO A 96 -9.34 -21.85 -14.68
N GLU A 97 -9.44 -21.62 -15.99
CA GLU A 97 -10.70 -21.73 -16.73
C GLU A 97 -11.33 -23.12 -16.55
#